data_AF-A0A6F8V8X8-F1
#
_entry.id   AF-A0A6F8V8X8-F1
#
_cell.length_a   1.000
_cell.length_b   1.000
_cell.length_c   1.000
_cell.angle_alpha   90.00
_cell.angle_beta   90.00
_cell.angle_gamma   90.00
#
_symmetry.space_group_name_H-M   'P 1'
#
loop_
_entity.id
_entity.type
_entity.pdbx_description
1 polymer ?
#
loop_
_entity_poly.entity_id
_entity_poly.type
_entity_poly.pdbx_seq_one_letter_code
_entity_poly.pdbx_strand_id
1 'polypeptide(L)'
;MTWFQKEMDYARENLEQVSRTAIDHAADKLNVVVRDGVKEASGELREAVLNASREVDHKLDKISAELHNQRQFTKDDVVELVDYAAEKLGSTIDERVRVMREEITALVQDRVEYLKHEVDDFFIQRQQDLARERRRLIANVLIAVTASLAMGVLSLMFHRVGQGSLDMLGIFRIVFASLGGGYVVYLLINMVIKYRRMSEHRKDFVFLTMKYWGILRPESLFSHVLVLLFLLVLGGLLVFPEYLGRWLGSETLLRWAAQLRH
;
A
#
# COMPACT_ATOMS: atom_id res chain seq x y z
N MET A 1 50.65 -65.44 113.60
CA MET A 1 49.71 -65.02 112.54
C MET A 1 48.68 -64.00 113.03
N THR A 2 48.24 -64.04 114.29
CA THR A 2 47.18 -63.17 114.86
C THR A 2 47.55 -61.69 115.05
N TRP A 3 48.82 -61.36 115.31
CA TRP A 3 49.26 -59.97 115.49
C TRP A 3 49.29 -59.19 114.16
N PHE A 4 49.81 -59.79 113.10
CA PHE A 4 49.91 -59.18 111.77
C PHE A 4 48.53 -58.91 111.14
N GLN A 5 47.55 -59.80 111.37
CA GLN A 5 46.16 -59.59 110.96
C GLN A 5 45.53 -58.39 111.68
N LYS A 6 45.81 -58.21 112.97
CA LYS A 6 45.27 -57.12 113.78
C LYS A 6 45.85 -55.76 113.38
N GLU A 7 47.16 -55.70 113.09
CA GLU A 7 47.81 -54.49 112.58
C GLU A 7 47.32 -54.12 111.17
N MET A 8 47.15 -55.12 110.28
CA MET A 8 46.61 -54.90 108.93
C MET A 8 45.16 -54.45 108.96
N ASP A 9 44.31 -55.07 109.79
CA ASP A 9 42.91 -54.69 109.92
C ASP A 9 42.79 -53.29 110.53
N TYR A 10 43.60 -52.94 111.54
CA TYR A 10 43.65 -51.60 112.13
C TYR A 10 44.15 -50.54 111.13
N ALA A 11 45.19 -50.86 110.34
CA ALA A 11 45.68 -49.97 109.29
C ALA A 11 44.67 -49.80 108.15
N ARG A 12 43.95 -50.86 107.79
CA ARG A 12 42.87 -50.84 106.79
C ARG A 12 41.68 -50.01 107.26
N GLU A 13 41.27 -50.16 108.51
CA GLU A 13 40.15 -49.44 109.11
C GLU A 13 40.49 -47.94 109.28
N ASN A 14 41.72 -47.60 109.68
CA ASN A 14 42.20 -46.21 109.68
C ASN A 14 42.30 -45.62 108.27
N LEU A 15 42.79 -46.39 107.28
CA LEU A 15 42.83 -45.94 105.89
C LEU A 15 41.43 -45.73 105.32
N GLU A 16 40.48 -46.60 105.66
CA GLU A 16 39.09 -46.47 105.23
C GLU A 16 38.42 -45.26 105.89
N GLN A 17 38.70 -44.99 107.17
CA GLN A 17 38.20 -43.82 107.88
C GLN A 17 38.81 -42.51 107.37
N VAL A 18 40.12 -42.47 107.13
CA VAL A 18 40.81 -41.32 106.54
C VAL A 18 40.34 -41.09 105.09
N SER A 19 40.13 -42.16 104.32
CA SER A 19 39.59 -42.08 102.95
C SER A 19 38.17 -41.53 102.94
N ARG A 20 37.27 -42.02 103.81
CA ARG A 20 35.90 -41.49 103.95
C ARG A 20 35.90 -40.02 104.34
N THR A 21 36.72 -39.64 105.32
CA THR A 21 36.82 -38.24 105.76
C THR A 21 37.38 -37.34 104.66
N ALA A 22 38.38 -37.80 103.90
CA ALA A 22 38.93 -37.07 102.77
C ALA A 22 37.94 -36.97 101.61
N ILE A 23 37.16 -38.01 101.34
CA ILE A 23 36.11 -38.03 100.31
C ILE A 23 34.97 -37.08 100.69
N ASP A 24 34.49 -37.10 101.93
CA ASP A 24 33.43 -36.20 102.39
C ASP A 24 33.90 -34.74 102.35
N HIS A 25 35.13 -34.47 102.80
CA HIS A 25 35.69 -33.12 102.75
C HIS A 25 35.96 -32.64 101.31
N ALA A 26 36.32 -33.54 100.41
CA ALA A 26 36.44 -33.25 98.98
C ALA A 26 35.07 -33.03 98.32
N ALA A 27 34.05 -33.80 98.71
CA ALA A 27 32.68 -33.68 98.21
C ALA A 27 32.06 -32.34 98.63
N ASP A 28 32.25 -31.90 99.88
CA ASP A 28 31.80 -30.59 100.34
C ASP A 28 32.49 -29.45 99.60
N LYS A 29 33.82 -29.53 99.43
CA LYS A 29 34.58 -28.54 98.65
C LYS A 29 34.14 -28.49 97.19
N LEU A 30 33.93 -29.64 96.56
CA LEU A 30 33.43 -29.75 95.18
C LEU A 30 32.01 -29.19 95.06
N ASN A 31 31.13 -29.48 96.01
CA ASN A 31 29.75 -28.99 95.99
C ASN A 31 29.70 -27.45 96.07
N VAL A 32 30.55 -26.84 96.92
CA VAL A 32 30.68 -25.37 96.98
C VAL A 32 31.22 -24.81 95.65
N VAL A 33 32.31 -25.36 95.13
CA VAL A 33 32.92 -24.89 93.87
C VAL A 33 31.96 -25.05 92.68
N VAL A 34 31.22 -26.15 92.61
CA VAL A 34 30.21 -26.39 91.56
C VAL A 34 29.04 -25.43 91.71
N ARG A 35 28.53 -25.21 92.91
CA ARG A 35 27.39 -24.31 93.15
C ARG A 35 27.76 -22.86 92.84
N ASP A 36 28.94 -22.43 93.23
CA ASP A 36 29.44 -21.08 92.98
C ASP A 36 29.78 -20.90 91.49
N GLY A 37 30.45 -21.88 90.87
CA GLY A 37 30.73 -21.88 89.44
C GLY A 37 29.47 -21.87 88.58
N VAL A 38 28.43 -22.61 88.97
CA VAL A 38 27.12 -22.59 88.27
C VAL A 38 26.44 -21.23 88.43
N LYS A 39 26.49 -20.61 89.61
CA LYS A 39 25.92 -19.28 89.84
C LYS A 39 26.63 -18.20 89.02
N GLU A 40 27.96 -18.23 89.02
CA GLU A 40 28.78 -17.27 88.28
C GLU A 40 28.61 -17.43 86.78
N ALA A 41 28.68 -18.66 86.26
CA ALA A 41 28.42 -18.94 84.85
C ALA A 41 26.98 -18.59 84.43
N SER A 42 25.98 -18.82 85.29
CA SER A 42 24.60 -18.40 85.01
C SER A 42 24.43 -16.88 85.01
N GLY A 43 25.20 -16.17 85.84
CA GLY A 43 25.27 -14.71 85.87
C GLY A 43 25.87 -14.17 84.58
N GLU A 44 27.04 -14.67 84.18
CA GLU A 44 27.71 -14.27 82.95
C GLU A 44 26.89 -14.58 81.70
N LEU A 45 26.27 -15.77 81.62
CA LEU A 45 25.39 -16.13 80.50
C LEU A 45 24.18 -15.19 80.40
N ARG A 46 23.55 -14.86 81.54
CA ARG A 46 22.43 -13.93 81.57
C ARG A 46 22.86 -12.54 81.11
N GLU A 47 24.02 -12.07 81.55
CA GLU A 47 24.56 -10.78 81.14
C GLU A 47 24.91 -10.75 79.65
N ALA A 48 25.55 -11.80 79.12
CA ALA A 48 25.87 -11.94 77.71
C ALA A 48 24.60 -11.94 76.84
N VAL A 49 23.55 -12.66 77.25
CA VAL A 49 22.26 -12.69 76.55
C VAL A 49 21.59 -11.32 76.57
N LEU A 50 21.60 -10.62 77.71
CA LEU A 50 21.01 -9.28 77.82
C LEU A 50 21.77 -8.26 76.95
N ASN A 51 23.10 -8.33 76.92
CA ASN A 51 23.91 -7.45 76.08
C ASN A 51 23.70 -7.75 74.60
N ALA A 52 23.66 -9.02 74.20
CA ALA A 52 23.35 -9.42 72.83
C ALA A 52 21.95 -8.95 72.40
N SER A 53 20.94 -9.07 73.27
CA SER A 53 19.58 -8.60 72.99
C SER A 53 19.55 -7.09 72.74
N ARG A 54 20.21 -6.30 73.59
CA ARG A 54 20.29 -4.84 73.41
C ARG A 54 21.00 -4.44 72.12
N GLU A 55 22.07 -5.17 71.76
CA GLU A 55 22.79 -4.90 70.52
C GLU A 55 21.97 -5.27 69.29
N VAL A 56 21.18 -6.35 69.35
CA VAL A 56 20.23 -6.72 68.30
C VAL A 56 19.16 -5.64 68.15
N ASP A 57 18.55 -5.17 69.24
CA ASP A 57 17.54 -4.10 69.19
C ASP A 57 18.12 -2.82 68.56
N HIS A 58 19.31 -2.40 68.99
CA HIS A 58 19.98 -1.23 68.42
C HIS A 58 20.29 -1.41 66.92
N LYS A 59 20.67 -2.61 66.48
CA LYS A 59 20.87 -2.90 65.06
C LYS A 59 19.57 -2.92 64.28
N LEU A 60 18.48 -3.46 64.85
CA LEU A 60 17.16 -3.44 64.23
C LEU A 60 16.64 -2.01 64.07
N ASP A 61 16.80 -1.15 65.07
CA ASP A 61 16.43 0.27 64.98
C ASP A 61 17.21 0.98 63.87
N LYS A 62 18.52 0.72 63.78
CA LYS A 62 19.35 1.23 62.67
C LYS A 62 18.89 0.73 61.31
N ILE A 63 18.60 -0.57 61.18
CA ILE A 63 18.09 -1.16 59.94
C ILE A 63 16.74 -0.55 59.60
N SER A 64 15.85 -0.35 60.57
CA SER A 64 14.53 0.24 60.35
C SER A 64 14.65 1.68 59.84
N ALA A 65 15.54 2.48 60.42
CA ALA A 65 15.81 3.85 59.99
C ALA A 65 16.46 3.90 58.60
N GLU A 66 17.43 3.02 58.33
CA GLU A 66 18.08 2.92 57.03
C GLU A 66 17.10 2.43 55.95
N LEU A 67 16.24 1.48 56.26
CA LEU A 67 15.21 0.97 55.36
C LEU A 67 14.14 2.02 55.08
N HIS A 68 13.83 2.89 56.06
CA HIS A 68 12.97 4.06 55.86
C HIS A 68 13.63 5.10 54.92
N ASN A 69 14.93 5.38 55.10
CA ASN A 69 15.70 6.26 54.21
C ASN A 69 15.92 5.67 52.81
N GLN A 70 16.07 4.35 52.66
CA GLN A 70 16.22 3.71 51.35
C GLN A 70 14.90 3.60 50.59
N ARG A 71 13.77 3.44 51.30
CA ARG A 71 12.44 3.54 50.67
C ARG A 71 12.12 4.97 50.22
N GLN A 72 13.01 5.92 50.55
CA GLN A 72 13.04 7.28 50.04
C GLN A 72 13.76 7.42 48.68
N PHE A 73 14.21 6.32 48.05
CA PHE A 73 14.31 6.24 46.58
C PHE A 73 12.87 6.36 46.06
N THR A 74 12.42 7.60 45.97
CA THR A 74 11.01 7.96 46.07
C THR A 74 10.38 8.06 44.69
N LYS A 75 9.04 8.04 44.69
CA LYS A 75 8.23 8.42 43.54
C LYS A 75 8.71 9.72 42.87
N ASP A 76 9.24 10.66 43.66
CA ASP A 76 9.75 11.94 43.17
C ASP A 76 11.03 11.77 42.35
N ASP A 77 11.98 10.92 42.77
CA ASP A 77 13.17 10.58 41.96
C ASP A 77 12.78 9.88 40.65
N VAL A 78 11.74 9.02 40.68
CA VAL A 78 11.20 8.37 39.47
C VAL A 78 10.55 9.40 38.54
N VAL A 79 9.83 10.38 39.09
CA VAL A 79 9.25 11.48 38.31
C VAL A 79 10.35 12.32 37.67
N GLU A 80 11.40 12.67 38.40
CA GLU A 80 12.52 13.44 37.87
C GLU A 80 13.25 12.70 36.74
N LEU A 81 13.46 11.38 36.88
CA LEU A 81 14.04 10.56 35.82
C LEU A 81 13.14 10.46 34.59
N VAL A 82 11.82 10.37 34.78
CA VAL A 82 10.86 10.34 33.67
C VAL A 82 10.79 11.68 32.97
N ASP A 83 10.79 12.80 33.70
CA ASP A 83 10.79 14.14 33.14
C ASP A 83 12.08 14.40 32.35
N TYR A 84 13.24 14.02 32.91
CA TYR A 84 14.52 14.09 32.20
C TYR A 84 14.51 13.24 30.93
N ALA A 85 14.00 12.00 31.01
CA ALA A 85 13.88 11.13 29.85
C ALA A 85 12.91 11.70 28.81
N ALA A 86 11.80 12.30 29.23
CA ALA A 86 10.81 12.91 28.36
C ALA A 86 11.37 14.13 27.64
N GLU A 87 12.10 15.00 28.33
CA GLU A 87 12.76 16.16 27.75
C GLU A 87 13.87 15.73 26.77
N LYS A 88 14.66 14.74 27.15
CA LYS A 88 15.74 14.22 26.29
C LYS A 88 15.20 13.50 25.05
N LEU A 89 14.13 12.71 25.19
CA LEU A 89 13.47 12.08 24.05
C LEU A 89 12.78 13.11 23.17
N GLY A 90 12.07 14.08 23.76
CA GLY A 90 11.40 15.14 23.04
C GLY A 90 12.36 15.91 22.14
N SER A 91 13.46 16.40 22.71
CA SER A 91 14.50 17.10 21.93
C SER A 91 15.14 16.23 20.84
N THR A 92 15.35 14.93 21.10
CA THR A 92 15.92 14.00 20.10
C THR A 92 14.94 13.68 18.98
N ILE A 93 13.65 13.54 19.30
CA ILE A 93 12.57 13.31 18.33
C ILE A 93 12.39 14.54 17.47
N ASP A 94 12.34 15.74 18.05
CA ASP A 94 12.19 16.98 17.30
C ASP A 94 13.33 17.19 16.29
N GLU A 95 14.58 16.90 16.70
CA GLU A 95 15.73 16.94 15.81
C GLU A 95 15.58 15.94 14.64
N ARG A 96 15.20 14.69 14.94
CA ARG A 96 14.99 13.66 13.90
C ARG A 96 13.83 14.01 12.96
N VAL A 97 12.74 14.55 13.49
CA VAL A 97 11.57 14.96 12.71
C VAL A 97 11.94 16.13 11.80
N ARG A 98 12.75 17.08 12.28
CA ARG A 98 13.25 18.19 11.45
C ARG A 98 14.07 17.67 10.27
N VAL A 99 15.08 16.84 10.53
CA VAL A 99 15.92 16.25 9.48
C VAL A 99 15.08 15.43 8.49
N MET A 100 14.18 14.58 9.00
CA MET A 100 13.28 13.78 8.16
C MET A 100 12.39 14.66 7.27
N ARG A 101 11.88 15.78 7.79
CA ARG A 101 11.05 16.71 7.01
C ARG A 101 11.86 17.35 5.88
N GLU A 102 13.09 17.74 6.14
CA GLU A 102 13.99 18.29 5.13
C GLU A 102 14.31 17.26 4.03
N GLU A 103 14.66 16.03 4.42
CA GLU A 103 14.92 14.92 3.48
C GLU A 103 13.68 14.57 2.63
N ILE A 104 12.50 14.47 3.25
CA ILE A 104 11.25 14.21 2.52
C ILE A 104 10.95 15.34 1.54
N THR A 105 11.17 16.60 1.95
CA THR A 105 10.92 17.76 1.07
C THR A 105 11.86 17.74 -0.12
N ALA A 106 13.15 17.47 0.09
CA ALA A 106 14.13 17.32 -0.97
C ALA A 106 13.75 16.17 -1.92
N LEU A 107 13.38 15.01 -1.40
CA LEU A 107 12.98 13.85 -2.20
C LEU A 107 11.71 14.13 -3.03
N VAL A 108 10.72 14.80 -2.44
CA VAL A 108 9.49 15.20 -3.15
C VAL A 108 9.83 16.19 -4.26
N GLN A 109 10.68 17.17 -3.99
CA GLN A 109 11.12 18.13 -5.00
C GLN A 109 11.81 17.44 -6.17
N ASP A 110 12.81 16.60 -5.90
CA ASP A 110 13.53 15.84 -6.93
C ASP A 110 12.58 14.95 -7.75
N ARG A 111 11.61 14.31 -7.09
CA ARG A 111 10.67 13.43 -7.78
C ARG A 111 9.65 14.20 -8.62
N VAL A 112 9.21 15.37 -8.17
CA VAL A 112 8.33 16.26 -8.92
C VAL A 112 9.06 16.84 -10.13
N GLU A 113 10.33 17.21 -9.97
CA GLU A 113 11.15 17.72 -11.08
C GLU A 113 11.40 16.64 -12.12
N TYR A 114 11.79 15.43 -11.70
CA TYR A 114 11.89 14.28 -12.58
C TYR A 114 10.57 13.99 -13.33
N LEU A 115 9.44 13.98 -12.60
CA LEU A 115 8.13 13.75 -13.20
C LEU A 115 7.77 14.84 -14.22
N LYS A 116 8.10 16.10 -13.92
CA LYS A 116 7.87 17.22 -14.83
C LYS A 116 8.66 17.02 -16.12
N HIS A 117 9.94 16.65 -16.03
CA HIS A 117 10.77 16.35 -17.19
C HIS A 117 10.20 15.20 -18.03
N GLU A 118 9.82 14.10 -17.39
CA GLU A 118 9.24 12.94 -18.08
C GLU A 118 7.91 13.31 -18.78
N VAL A 119 7.08 14.11 -18.13
CA VAL A 119 5.80 14.59 -18.69
C VAL A 119 6.04 15.52 -19.87
N ASP A 120 6.97 16.47 -19.76
CA ASP A 120 7.33 17.38 -20.83
C ASP A 120 7.89 16.61 -22.04
N ASP A 121 8.78 15.65 -21.82
CA ASP A 121 9.33 14.77 -22.86
C ASP A 121 8.24 13.94 -23.53
N PHE A 122 7.32 13.36 -22.75
CA PHE A 122 6.17 12.64 -23.28
C PHE A 122 5.31 13.55 -24.17
N PHE A 123 5.02 14.79 -23.75
CA PHE A 123 4.25 15.73 -24.56
C PHE A 123 4.98 16.13 -25.83
N ILE A 124 6.30 16.38 -25.77
CA ILE A 124 7.11 16.70 -26.94
C ILE A 124 7.10 15.55 -27.94
N GLN A 125 7.39 14.32 -27.49
CA GLN A 125 7.36 13.13 -28.34
C GLN A 125 5.97 12.90 -28.93
N ARG A 126 4.92 13.05 -28.11
CA ARG A 126 3.54 12.89 -28.55
C ARG A 126 3.14 13.92 -29.60
N GLN A 127 3.55 15.18 -29.45
CA GLN A 127 3.29 16.22 -30.46
C GLN A 127 4.03 15.93 -31.78
N GLN A 128 5.28 15.46 -31.72
CA GLN A 128 6.04 15.06 -32.90
C GLN A 128 5.40 13.87 -33.62
N ASP A 129 4.92 12.88 -32.87
CA ASP A 129 4.18 11.73 -33.42
C ASP A 129 2.86 12.15 -34.06
N LEU A 130 2.09 13.03 -33.40
CA LEU A 130 0.85 13.55 -33.96
C LEU A 130 1.10 14.36 -35.24
N ALA A 131 2.18 15.12 -35.32
CA ALA A 131 2.56 15.86 -36.52
C ALA A 131 2.90 14.90 -37.69
N ARG A 132 3.64 13.82 -37.41
CA ARG A 132 3.96 12.78 -38.41
C ARG A 132 2.71 12.04 -38.88
N GLU A 133 1.83 11.64 -37.96
CA GLU A 133 0.57 10.97 -38.30
C GLU A 133 -0.35 11.89 -39.11
N ARG A 134 -0.49 13.17 -38.75
CA ARG A 134 -1.28 14.16 -39.53
C ARG A 134 -0.77 14.28 -40.96
N ARG A 135 0.55 14.38 -41.17
CA ARG A 135 1.13 14.46 -42.52
C ARG A 135 0.81 13.24 -43.37
N ARG A 136 1.00 12.02 -42.83
CA ARG A 136 0.68 10.76 -43.55
C ARG A 136 -0.80 10.66 -43.90
N LEU A 137 -1.66 11.05 -42.96
CA LEU A 137 -3.10 11.05 -43.14
C LEU A 137 -3.54 12.03 -44.24
N ILE A 138 -3.03 13.26 -44.22
CA ILE A 138 -3.31 14.27 -45.25
C ILE A 138 -2.85 13.75 -46.62
N ALA A 139 -1.67 13.15 -46.71
CA ALA A 139 -1.17 12.55 -47.96
C ALA A 139 -2.09 11.43 -48.48
N ASN A 140 -2.52 10.51 -47.61
CA ASN A 140 -3.42 9.43 -48.00
C ASN A 140 -4.79 9.95 -48.46
N VAL A 141 -5.34 10.96 -47.78
CA VAL A 141 -6.59 11.60 -48.19
C VAL A 141 -6.44 12.30 -49.54
N LEU A 142 -5.35 13.03 -49.76
CA LEU A 142 -5.06 13.67 -51.05
C LEU A 142 -4.96 12.65 -52.18
N ILE A 143 -4.28 11.52 -51.96
CA ILE A 143 -4.19 10.44 -52.96
C ILE A 143 -5.58 9.89 -53.27
N ALA A 144 -6.40 9.61 -52.25
CA ALA A 144 -7.75 9.09 -52.43
C ALA A 144 -8.67 10.06 -53.20
N VAL A 145 -8.62 11.35 -52.86
CA VAL A 145 -9.37 12.40 -53.57
C VAL A 145 -8.92 12.50 -55.03
N THR A 146 -7.61 12.52 -55.27
CA THR A 146 -7.05 12.61 -56.63
C THR A 146 -7.44 11.39 -57.47
N ALA A 147 -7.38 10.18 -56.90
CA ALA A 147 -7.80 8.96 -57.56
C ALA A 147 -9.32 8.95 -57.86
N SER A 148 -10.15 9.44 -56.93
CA SER A 148 -11.59 9.57 -57.12
C SER A 148 -11.92 10.54 -58.27
N LEU A 149 -11.22 11.69 -58.34
CA LEU A 149 -11.38 12.65 -59.43
C LEU A 149 -10.94 12.05 -60.77
N ALA A 150 -9.79 11.39 -60.81
CA ALA A 150 -9.29 10.71 -62.01
C ALA A 150 -10.28 9.64 -62.51
N MET A 151 -10.86 8.83 -61.60
CA MET A 151 -11.88 7.85 -61.94
C MET A 151 -13.16 8.49 -62.49
N GLY A 152 -13.61 9.62 -61.91
CA GLY A 152 -14.74 10.39 -62.44
C GLY A 152 -14.48 10.88 -63.87
N VAL A 153 -13.28 11.42 -64.14
CA VAL A 153 -12.86 11.88 -65.47
C VAL A 153 -12.79 10.72 -66.46
N LEU A 154 -12.17 9.60 -66.08
CA LEU A 154 -12.08 8.40 -66.92
C LEU A 154 -13.47 7.83 -67.24
N SER A 155 -14.37 7.78 -66.27
CA SER A 155 -15.74 7.32 -66.46
C SER A 155 -16.51 8.18 -67.48
N LEU A 156 -16.35 9.51 -67.43
CA LEU A 156 -16.92 10.44 -68.40
C LEU A 156 -16.32 10.26 -69.81
N MET A 157 -15.00 10.05 -69.91
CA MET A 157 -14.34 9.79 -71.20
C MET A 157 -14.79 8.47 -71.83
N PHE A 158 -14.85 7.38 -71.06
CA PHE A 158 -15.31 6.08 -71.57
C PHE A 158 -16.74 6.14 -72.10
N HIS A 159 -17.66 6.82 -71.39
CA HIS A 159 -19.04 6.96 -71.86
C HIS A 159 -19.17 7.86 -73.10
N ARG A 160 -18.33 8.90 -73.22
CA ARG A 160 -18.30 9.75 -74.42
C ARG A 160 -17.86 8.99 -75.67
N VAL A 161 -16.93 8.04 -75.53
CA VAL A 161 -16.37 7.27 -76.66
C VAL A 161 -17.24 6.05 -77.00
N GLY A 162 -17.88 5.41 -76.01
CA GLY A 162 -18.59 4.14 -76.21
C GLY A 162 -20.08 4.22 -76.61
N GLN A 163 -20.81 5.31 -76.27
CA GLN A 163 -22.28 5.31 -76.39
C GLN A 163 -22.90 6.49 -77.18
N GLY A 164 -22.10 7.36 -77.79
CA GLY A 164 -22.62 8.24 -78.87
C GLY A 164 -23.78 9.17 -78.50
N SER A 165 -23.85 9.63 -77.25
CA SER A 165 -24.43 10.92 -76.80
C SER A 165 -24.48 10.85 -75.27
N LEU A 166 -23.75 11.76 -74.61
CA LEU A 166 -23.84 11.90 -73.16
C LEU A 166 -25.14 12.62 -72.85
N ASP A 167 -26.19 11.87 -72.57
CA ASP A 167 -27.39 12.43 -71.95
C ASP A 167 -27.01 13.07 -70.60
N MET A 168 -27.64 14.20 -70.28
CA MET A 168 -27.37 14.98 -69.07
C MET A 168 -27.55 14.12 -67.81
N LEU A 169 -28.48 13.17 -67.87
CA LEU A 169 -28.72 12.17 -66.84
C LEU A 169 -27.56 11.18 -66.66
N GLY A 170 -26.87 10.81 -67.74
CA GLY A 170 -25.70 9.94 -67.70
C GLY A 170 -24.51 10.60 -67.01
N ILE A 171 -24.25 11.87 -67.34
CA ILE A 171 -23.23 12.70 -66.65
C ILE A 171 -23.57 12.80 -65.16
N PHE A 172 -24.84 13.09 -64.84
CA PHE A 172 -25.29 13.20 -63.45
C PHE A 172 -25.06 11.90 -62.67
N ARG A 173 -25.39 10.73 -63.23
CA ARG A 173 -25.17 9.42 -62.59
C ARG A 173 -23.69 9.15 -62.30
N ILE A 174 -22.80 9.45 -63.25
CA ILE A 174 -21.36 9.24 -63.12
C ILE A 174 -20.78 10.16 -62.03
N VAL A 175 -21.17 11.44 -62.04
CA VAL A 175 -20.73 12.40 -61.02
C VAL A 175 -21.30 12.02 -59.65
N PHE A 176 -22.57 11.62 -59.57
CA PHE A 176 -23.20 11.21 -58.33
C PHE A 176 -22.59 9.92 -57.76
N ALA A 177 -22.33 8.92 -58.59
CA ALA A 177 -21.68 7.68 -58.18
C ALA A 177 -20.24 7.91 -57.70
N SER A 178 -19.49 8.80 -58.36
CA SER A 178 -18.12 9.13 -57.94
C SER A 178 -18.08 9.94 -56.64
N LEU A 179 -18.99 10.90 -56.44
CA LEU A 179 -19.13 11.64 -55.18
C LEU A 179 -19.60 10.74 -54.03
N GLY A 180 -20.62 9.90 -54.27
CA GLY A 180 -21.12 8.94 -53.29
C GLY A 180 -20.04 7.95 -52.89
N GLY A 181 -19.35 7.34 -53.86
CA GLY A 181 -18.24 6.42 -53.61
C GLY A 181 -17.09 7.08 -52.84
N GLY A 182 -16.68 8.29 -53.26
CA GLY A 182 -15.64 9.06 -52.57
C GLY A 182 -15.99 9.40 -51.13
N TYR A 183 -17.26 9.74 -50.87
CA TYR A 183 -17.75 10.03 -49.52
C TYR A 183 -17.71 8.81 -48.59
N VAL A 184 -18.05 7.62 -49.10
CA VAL A 184 -17.96 6.36 -48.34
C VAL A 184 -16.51 6.05 -47.97
N VAL A 185 -15.57 6.20 -48.91
CA VAL A 185 -14.14 5.99 -48.64
C VAL A 185 -13.64 6.98 -47.60
N TYR A 186 -14.00 8.26 -47.72
CA TYR A 186 -13.67 9.28 -46.72
C TYR A 186 -14.18 8.92 -45.31
N LEU A 187 -15.41 8.41 -45.23
CA LEU A 187 -16.02 7.98 -43.97
C LEU A 187 -15.25 6.85 -43.30
N LEU A 188 -14.89 5.82 -44.06
CA LEU A 188 -14.12 4.67 -43.56
C LEU A 188 -12.76 5.12 -43.03
N ILE A 189 -12.06 5.98 -43.76
CA ILE A 189 -10.77 6.54 -43.34
C ILE A 189 -10.93 7.33 -42.04
N ASN A 190 -11.91 8.23 -41.97
CA ASN A 190 -12.16 9.06 -40.78
C ASN A 190 -12.50 8.22 -39.55
N MET A 191 -13.28 7.14 -39.72
CA MET A 191 -13.61 6.20 -38.65
C MET A 191 -12.36 5.51 -38.09
N VAL A 192 -11.47 5.02 -38.95
CA VAL A 192 -10.20 4.38 -38.55
C VAL A 192 -9.29 5.36 -37.79
N ILE A 193 -9.20 6.60 -38.26
CA ILE A 193 -8.40 7.65 -37.61
C ILE A 193 -8.95 7.94 -36.21
N LYS A 194 -10.27 8.12 -36.09
CA LYS A 194 -10.93 8.40 -34.81
C LYS A 194 -10.73 7.26 -33.82
N TYR A 195 -10.83 6.01 -34.30
CA TYR A 195 -10.58 4.81 -33.50
C TYR A 195 -9.13 4.73 -32.99
N ARG A 196 -8.14 5.01 -33.85
CA ARG A 196 -6.72 5.02 -33.45
C ARG A 196 -6.39 6.10 -32.43
N ARG A 197 -7.04 7.27 -32.50
CA ARG A 197 -6.79 8.42 -31.61
C ARG A 197 -7.43 8.28 -30.22
N MET A 198 -8.29 7.30 -29.98
CA MET A 198 -8.88 7.07 -28.65
C MET A 198 -7.85 6.48 -27.68
N SER A 199 -7.87 6.96 -26.42
CA SER A 199 -7.13 6.33 -25.31
C SER A 199 -7.60 4.89 -25.09
N GLU A 200 -6.72 4.01 -24.57
CA GLU A 200 -7.06 2.60 -24.33
C GLU A 200 -8.34 2.43 -23.50
N HIS A 201 -8.53 3.26 -22.47
CA HIS A 201 -9.72 3.24 -21.63
C HIS A 201 -11.01 3.62 -22.39
N ARG A 202 -10.91 4.48 -23.41
CA ARG A 202 -12.05 4.79 -24.30
C ARG A 202 -12.30 3.69 -25.32
N LYS A 203 -11.29 2.94 -25.74
CA LYS A 203 -11.46 1.77 -26.62
C LYS A 203 -12.22 0.66 -25.89
N ASP A 204 -11.90 0.42 -24.63
CA ASP A 204 -12.63 -0.54 -23.79
C ASP A 204 -14.07 -0.08 -23.54
N PHE A 205 -14.30 1.21 -23.32
CA PHE A 205 -15.65 1.77 -23.24
C PHE A 205 -16.43 1.65 -24.55
N VAL A 206 -15.79 1.85 -25.71
CA VAL A 206 -16.38 1.61 -27.04
C VAL A 206 -16.73 0.13 -27.22
N PHE A 207 -15.86 -0.79 -26.78
CA PHE A 207 -16.14 -2.22 -26.83
C PHE A 207 -17.30 -2.61 -25.89
N LEU A 208 -17.35 -2.03 -24.68
CA LEU A 208 -18.42 -2.25 -23.72
C LEU A 208 -19.76 -1.70 -24.22
N THR A 209 -19.75 -0.50 -24.81
CA THR A 209 -20.94 0.11 -25.41
C THR A 209 -21.37 -0.62 -26.68
N MET A 210 -20.45 -1.14 -27.51
CA MET A 210 -20.79 -1.97 -28.67
C MET A 210 -21.42 -3.31 -28.24
N LYS A 211 -21.02 -3.86 -27.09
CA LYS A 211 -21.56 -5.09 -26.50
C LYS A 211 -22.92 -4.91 -25.82
N TYR A 212 -23.16 -3.76 -25.18
CA TYR A 212 -24.37 -3.53 -24.36
C TYR A 212 -25.40 -2.57 -24.98
N TRP A 213 -25.00 -1.68 -25.90
CA TRP A 213 -25.87 -0.67 -26.48
C TRP A 213 -25.41 -0.35 -27.89
N GLY A 214 -25.75 -1.22 -28.84
CA GLY A 214 -25.25 -1.20 -30.23
C GLY A 214 -25.61 0.04 -31.08
N ILE A 215 -25.94 1.19 -30.47
CA ILE A 215 -26.56 2.32 -31.17
C ILE A 215 -25.96 3.72 -30.89
N LEU A 216 -25.24 4.06 -29.81
CA LEU A 216 -24.81 5.48 -29.60
C LEU A 216 -23.62 5.64 -28.60
N ARG A 217 -22.64 6.57 -28.68
CA ARG A 217 -22.23 7.67 -29.59
C ARG A 217 -20.84 8.20 -29.13
N PRO A 218 -20.04 8.92 -29.95
CA PRO A 218 -20.09 10.40 -29.92
C PRO A 218 -19.87 11.06 -31.31
N GLU A 219 -20.78 11.97 -31.68
CA GLU A 219 -20.73 12.89 -32.84
C GLU A 219 -21.04 12.36 -34.25
N SER A 220 -22.00 11.43 -34.36
CA SER A 220 -22.85 11.22 -35.57
C SER A 220 -22.44 10.19 -36.64
N LEU A 221 -21.95 9.01 -36.23
CA LEU A 221 -21.99 7.83 -37.13
C LEU A 221 -23.42 7.56 -37.65
N PHE A 222 -24.45 7.83 -36.85
CA PHE A 222 -25.85 7.73 -37.29
C PHE A 222 -26.18 8.67 -38.45
N SER A 223 -25.69 9.92 -38.43
CA SER A 223 -25.89 10.87 -39.54
C SER A 223 -25.21 10.36 -40.81
N HIS A 224 -23.99 9.86 -40.68
CA HIS A 224 -23.24 9.28 -41.78
C HIS A 224 -23.88 8.01 -42.36
N VAL A 225 -24.39 7.12 -41.51
CA VAL A 225 -25.14 5.92 -41.93
C VAL A 225 -26.44 6.33 -42.62
N LEU A 226 -27.13 7.35 -42.14
CA LEU A 226 -28.36 7.88 -42.74
C LEU A 226 -28.07 8.53 -44.10
N VAL A 227 -26.96 9.27 -44.23
CA VAL A 227 -26.47 9.81 -45.51
C VAL A 227 -26.05 8.67 -46.46
N LEU A 228 -25.39 7.62 -45.96
CA LEU A 228 -25.04 6.43 -46.73
C LEU A 228 -26.29 5.72 -47.24
N LEU A 229 -27.29 5.53 -46.38
CA LEU A 229 -28.56 4.91 -46.73
C LEU A 229 -29.34 5.78 -47.73
N PHE A 230 -29.32 7.10 -47.56
CA PHE A 230 -29.89 8.04 -48.51
C PHE A 230 -29.17 7.98 -49.88
N LEU A 231 -27.84 7.98 -49.91
CA LEU A 231 -27.04 7.82 -51.12
C LEU A 231 -27.30 6.48 -51.81
N LEU A 232 -27.47 5.40 -51.04
CA LEU A 232 -27.75 4.06 -51.54
C LEU A 232 -29.16 3.97 -52.14
N VAL A 233 -30.16 4.58 -51.48
CA VAL A 233 -31.53 4.71 -52.00
C VAL A 233 -31.54 5.56 -53.28
N LEU A 234 -30.84 6.69 -53.30
CA LEU A 234 -30.78 7.56 -54.49
C LEU A 234 -30.03 6.90 -55.64
N GLY A 235 -28.91 6.21 -55.34
CA GLY A 235 -28.15 5.43 -56.31
C GLY A 235 -28.96 4.27 -56.88
N GLY A 236 -29.70 3.56 -56.02
CA GLY A 236 -30.64 2.53 -56.45
C GLY A 236 -31.73 3.07 -57.35
N LEU A 237 -32.32 4.22 -57.00
CA LEU A 237 -33.36 4.89 -57.80
C LEU A 237 -32.84 5.29 -59.18
N LEU A 238 -31.61 5.79 -59.24
CA LEU A 238 -30.97 6.21 -60.48
C LEU A 238 -30.59 5.03 -61.39
N VAL A 239 -30.11 3.91 -60.84
CA VAL A 239 -29.61 2.77 -61.61
C VAL A 239 -30.71 1.75 -61.94
N PHE A 240 -31.69 1.55 -61.05
CA PHE A 240 -32.76 0.55 -61.19
C PHE A 240 -34.15 1.13 -60.83
N PRO A 241 -34.65 2.14 -61.56
CA PRO A 241 -35.90 2.83 -61.23
C PRO A 241 -37.13 1.90 -61.24
N GLU A 242 -37.16 0.90 -62.12
CA GLU A 242 -38.30 -0.01 -62.30
C GLU A 242 -38.48 -1.01 -61.14
N TYR A 243 -37.38 -1.38 -60.46
CA TYR A 243 -37.41 -2.32 -59.33
C TYR A 243 -37.81 -1.63 -58.03
N LEU A 244 -37.30 -0.42 -57.78
CA LEU A 244 -37.66 0.35 -56.57
C LEU A 244 -39.07 0.90 -56.62
N GLY A 245 -39.54 1.32 -57.80
CA GLY A 245 -40.92 1.76 -58.01
C GLY A 245 -41.96 0.68 -57.71
N ARG A 246 -41.64 -0.59 -58.00
CA ARG A 246 -42.47 -1.74 -57.63
C ARG A 246 -42.43 -2.05 -56.14
N TRP A 247 -41.28 -1.87 -55.48
CA TRP A 247 -41.11 -2.15 -54.05
C TRP A 247 -41.77 -1.10 -53.15
N LEU A 248 -41.73 0.18 -53.54
CA LEU A 248 -42.40 1.28 -52.80
C LEU A 248 -43.88 1.46 -53.16
N GLY A 249 -44.40 0.72 -54.14
CA GLY A 249 -45.83 0.70 -54.49
C GLY A 249 -46.40 2.01 -55.07
N SER A 250 -45.58 3.04 -55.28
CA SER A 250 -46.06 4.34 -55.77
C SER A 250 -45.89 4.43 -57.29
N GLU A 251 -46.98 4.29 -58.04
CA GLU A 251 -47.01 4.52 -59.49
C GLU A 251 -46.57 5.94 -59.87
N THR A 252 -46.66 6.90 -58.96
CA THR A 252 -46.24 8.29 -59.14
C THR A 252 -44.72 8.42 -59.25
N LEU A 253 -43.92 7.70 -58.45
CA LEU A 253 -42.46 7.70 -58.58
C LEU A 253 -41.99 7.02 -59.88
N LEU A 254 -42.70 5.98 -60.33
CA LEU A 254 -42.43 5.32 -61.61
C LEU A 254 -42.68 6.26 -62.79
N ARG A 255 -43.79 7.00 -62.78
CA ARG A 255 -44.11 7.99 -63.82
C ARG A 255 -43.12 9.16 -63.82
N TRP A 256 -42.71 9.62 -62.65
CA TRP A 256 -41.72 10.69 -62.51
C TRP A 256 -40.31 10.25 -62.97
N ALA A 257 -39.89 9.03 -62.61
CA ALA A 257 -38.65 8.43 -63.09
C ALA A 257 -38.69 8.12 -64.61
N ALA A 258 -39.85 7.78 -65.16
CA ALA A 258 -40.04 7.57 -66.60
C ALA A 258 -40.02 8.90 -67.38
N GLN A 259 -40.54 10.00 -66.81
CA GLN A 259 -40.45 11.34 -67.40
C GLN A 259 -39.02 11.88 -67.44
N LEU A 260 -38.16 11.50 -66.48
CA LEU A 260 -36.74 11.85 -66.48
C LEU A 260 -35.89 11.06 -67.50
N ARG A 261 -36.48 10.06 -68.17
CA ARG A 261 -35.81 9.20 -69.17
C ARG A 261 -36.01 9.71 -70.61
N HIS A 262 -36.83 10.75 -70.80
CA HIS A 262 -37.12 11.39 -72.08
C HIS A 262 -36.56 12.80 -72.16
#